data_AF-A0A3B8L6Z9-F1
#
_entry.id   AF-A0A3B8L6Z9-F1
#
_cell.length_a   1.000
_cell.length_b   1.000
_cell.length_c   1.000
_cell.angle_alpha   90.00
_cell.angle_beta   90.00
_cell.angle_gamma   90.00
#
_symmetry.space_group_name_H-M   'P 1'
#
loop_
_entity.id
_entity.type
_entity.pdbx_description
1 polymer ?
#
loop_
_entity_poly.entity_id
_entity_poly.type
_entity_poly.pdbx_seq_one_letter_code
_entity_poly.pdbx_strand_id
1 'polypeptide(L)'
;MFQMQIPSDDNAVAQLFQRGEAAIPGGVCSSTRRNKAWNSPVYAQKAAGSRFWDVAGREFLDFSMSHGATLLGHAPECLREAFQTSWEHGVLCSMDTPFHVDLAEELCQIVPCAERIRFTNSGSEATLHALRLCRAASGRDKIIRFFGHFHGYHEFTYIAGHPPADQLDARPPYRESAGIPESMAELIIPVEYN
;
A
#
# COMPACT_ATOMS: atom_id res chain seq x y z
N MET A 1 9.52 -19.50 -22.21
CA MET A 1 9.96 -19.01 -20.88
C MET A 1 10.97 -17.90 -21.16
N PHE A 2 10.57 -16.62 -21.05
CA PHE A 2 11.53 -15.51 -21.20
C PHE A 2 12.47 -15.55 -19.99
N GLN A 3 13.68 -16.10 -20.17
CA GLN A 3 14.74 -15.90 -19.19
C GLN A 3 15.22 -14.47 -19.36
N MET A 4 14.67 -13.59 -18.53
CA MET A 4 15.20 -12.24 -18.40
C MET A 4 16.59 -12.38 -17.78
N GLN A 5 17.64 -12.25 -18.61
CA GLN A 5 19.01 -12.28 -18.12
C GLN A 5 19.21 -11.04 -17.24
N ILE A 6 19.36 -11.29 -15.94
CA ILE A 6 19.77 -10.29 -14.97
C ILE A 6 21.26 -10.01 -15.26
N PRO A 7 21.67 -8.76 -15.53
CA PRO A 7 23.08 -8.42 -15.56
C PRO A 7 23.69 -8.82 -14.21
N SER A 8 24.61 -9.78 -14.22
CA SER A 8 25.11 -10.49 -13.04
C SER A 8 26.02 -9.66 -12.13
N ASP A 9 26.33 -8.41 -12.52
CA ASP A 9 27.54 -7.73 -12.05
C ASP A 9 27.30 -6.40 -11.32
N ASP A 10 26.09 -6.12 -10.84
CA ASP A 10 25.86 -4.93 -10.02
C ASP A 10 26.20 -5.18 -8.54
N ASN A 11 27.50 -5.28 -8.24
CA ASN A 11 28.04 -5.41 -6.89
C ASN A 11 27.42 -4.40 -5.91
N ALA A 12 27.09 -3.19 -6.38
CA ALA A 12 26.42 -2.17 -5.59
C ALA A 12 25.01 -2.58 -5.10
N VAL A 13 24.21 -3.25 -5.94
CA VAL A 13 22.86 -3.73 -5.58
C VAL A 13 22.98 -4.85 -4.55
N ALA A 14 23.89 -5.82 -4.78
CA ALA A 14 24.10 -6.93 -3.86
C ALA A 14 24.57 -6.47 -2.48
N GLN A 15 25.54 -5.54 -2.42
CA GLN A 15 26.01 -4.95 -1.18
C GLN A 15 24.90 -4.18 -0.44
N LEU A 16 24.08 -3.42 -1.17
CA LEU A 16 22.96 -2.69 -0.58
C LEU A 16 21.90 -3.65 -0.04
N PHE A 17 21.61 -4.73 -0.75
CA PHE A 17 20.67 -5.75 -0.28
C PHE A 17 21.17 -6.45 0.97
N GLN A 18 22.44 -6.87 1.00
CA GLN A 18 23.05 -7.48 2.19
C GLN A 18 22.99 -6.55 3.41
N ARG A 19 23.32 -5.26 3.23
CA ARG A 19 23.17 -4.24 4.29
C ARG A 19 21.71 -4.07 4.72
N GLY A 20 20.80 -4.09 3.75
CA GLY A 20 19.36 -4.03 3.98
C GLY A 20 18.87 -5.21 4.81
N GLU A 21 19.24 -6.45 4.47
CA GLU A 21 18.83 -7.65 5.21
C GLU A 21 19.34 -7.65 6.66
N ALA A 22 20.51 -7.05 6.90
CA ALA A 22 21.04 -6.92 8.26
C ALA A 22 20.22 -5.94 9.14
N ALA A 23 19.45 -5.03 8.55
CA ALA A 23 18.74 -3.97 9.27
C ALA A 23 17.21 -4.01 9.12
N ILE A 24 16.70 -4.60 8.05
CA ILE A 24 15.29 -4.62 7.65
C ILE A 24 14.90 -6.09 7.41
N PRO A 25 13.83 -6.61 8.05
CA PRO A 25 13.37 -7.97 7.80
C PRO A 25 13.14 -8.24 6.30
N GLY A 26 13.91 -9.17 5.73
CA GLY A 26 13.87 -9.48 4.29
C GLY A 26 14.44 -8.38 3.38
N GLY A 27 15.15 -7.40 3.93
CA GLY A 27 15.88 -6.34 3.21
C GLY A 27 15.00 -5.25 2.58
N VAL A 28 13.70 -5.24 2.86
CA VAL A 28 12.71 -4.33 2.26
C VAL A 28 11.62 -3.90 3.25
N CYS A 29 11.12 -2.67 3.12
CA CYS A 29 10.05 -2.16 4.00
C CYS A 29 8.63 -2.59 3.59
N SER A 30 8.48 -3.36 2.50
CA SER A 30 7.22 -3.97 2.08
C SER A 30 7.53 -5.30 1.41
N SER A 31 6.76 -6.34 1.73
CA SER A 31 6.90 -7.65 1.09
C SER A 31 6.73 -7.57 -0.43
N THR A 32 5.93 -6.62 -0.94
CA THR A 32 5.74 -6.37 -2.38
C THR A 32 7.00 -5.85 -3.08
N ARG A 33 7.96 -5.30 -2.34
CA ARG A 33 9.25 -4.83 -2.88
C ARG A 33 10.30 -5.93 -2.98
N ARG A 34 10.01 -7.12 -2.42
CA ARG A 34 10.84 -8.31 -2.63
C ARG A 34 10.51 -8.92 -3.99
N ASN A 35 11.34 -8.67 -4.98
CA ASN A 35 11.14 -9.21 -6.32
C ASN A 35 11.63 -10.67 -6.39
N LYS A 36 10.68 -11.62 -6.35
CA LYS A 36 10.97 -13.06 -6.43
C LYS A 36 11.61 -13.47 -7.75
N ALA A 37 11.26 -12.82 -8.86
CA ALA A 37 11.80 -13.16 -10.17
C ALA A 37 13.28 -12.83 -10.28
N TRP A 38 13.75 -11.81 -9.55
CA TRP A 38 15.15 -11.37 -9.60
C TRP A 38 15.98 -11.83 -8.40
N ASN A 39 15.35 -12.49 -7.43
CA ASN A 39 15.94 -12.87 -6.15
C ASN A 39 16.68 -11.71 -5.43
N SER A 40 16.27 -10.46 -5.71
CA SER A 40 16.83 -9.23 -5.18
C SER A 40 15.79 -8.12 -5.30
N PRO A 41 15.70 -7.16 -4.36
CA PRO A 41 14.92 -5.95 -4.54
C PRO A 41 15.44 -5.08 -5.69
N VAL A 42 14.59 -4.16 -6.14
CA VAL A 42 14.99 -3.06 -7.03
C VAL A 42 15.11 -1.79 -6.18
N TYR A 43 16.32 -1.26 -6.09
CA TYR A 43 16.58 -0.02 -5.37
C TYR A 43 16.52 1.15 -6.35
N ALA A 44 15.42 1.91 -6.34
CA ALA A 44 15.31 3.13 -7.13
C ALA A 44 16.27 4.21 -6.60
N GLN A 45 17.00 4.88 -7.49
CA GLN A 45 17.84 6.04 -7.20
C GLN A 45 17.11 7.35 -7.53
N LYS A 46 16.38 7.39 -8.65
CA LYS A 46 15.61 8.55 -9.10
C LYS A 46 14.40 8.12 -9.90
N ALA A 47 13.37 8.96 -9.98
CA ALA A 47 12.20 8.73 -10.81
C ALA A 47 11.67 10.06 -11.37
N ALA A 48 11.18 10.05 -12.62
CA ALA A 48 10.64 11.21 -13.30
C ALA A 48 9.67 10.79 -14.42
N GLY A 49 8.51 11.43 -14.51
CA GLY A 49 7.47 11.08 -15.48
C GLY A 49 7.03 9.63 -15.32
N SER A 50 7.05 8.84 -16.40
CA SER A 50 6.69 7.42 -16.38
C SER A 50 7.86 6.47 -16.14
N ARG A 51 9.02 6.98 -15.68
CA ARG A 51 10.27 6.23 -15.61
C ARG A 51 10.91 6.31 -14.24
N PHE A 52 11.67 5.28 -13.89
CA PHE A 52 12.63 5.32 -12.79
C PHE A 52 13.96 4.72 -13.20
N TRP A 53 15.02 5.11 -12.48
CA TRP A 53 16.36 4.58 -12.62
C TRP A 53 16.77 3.98 -11.29
N ASP A 54 17.34 2.78 -11.34
CA ASP A 54 17.86 2.14 -10.14
C ASP A 54 19.27 2.63 -9.79
N VAL A 55 19.81 2.15 -8.67
CA VAL A 55 21.16 2.47 -8.18
C VAL A 55 22.30 1.98 -9.09
N ALA A 56 22.01 1.11 -10.06
CA ALA A 56 22.94 0.69 -11.09
C ALA A 56 22.83 1.54 -12.37
N GLY A 57 21.93 2.54 -12.37
CA GLY A 57 21.69 3.41 -13.51
C GLY A 57 20.79 2.80 -14.60
N ARG A 58 20.21 1.62 -14.37
CA ARG A 58 19.28 0.98 -15.32
C ARG A 58 17.96 1.73 -15.31
N GLU A 59 17.46 2.04 -16.49
CA GLU A 59 16.19 2.73 -16.68
C GLU A 59 15.04 1.75 -16.88
N PHE A 60 13.90 2.04 -16.26
CA PHE A 60 12.69 1.25 -16.37
C PHE A 60 11.49 2.14 -16.73
N LEU A 61 10.61 1.63 -17.59
CA LEU A 61 9.24 2.10 -17.67
C LEU A 61 8.47 1.58 -16.46
N ASP A 62 7.85 2.49 -15.71
CA ASP A 62 7.09 2.13 -14.52
C ASP A 62 5.62 1.90 -14.87
N PHE A 63 5.20 0.64 -14.86
CA PHE A 63 3.78 0.26 -14.98
C PHE A 63 3.13 -0.02 -13.62
N SER A 64 3.92 -0.03 -12.53
CA SER A 64 3.39 -0.18 -11.18
C SER A 64 2.84 1.15 -10.66
N MET A 65 3.54 2.26 -10.94
CA MET A 65 3.16 3.62 -10.56
C MET A 65 2.75 3.71 -9.08
N SER A 66 3.58 3.13 -8.20
CA SER A 66 3.31 2.98 -6.77
C SER A 66 1.97 2.33 -6.44
N HIS A 67 1.63 1.25 -7.15
CA HIS A 67 0.33 0.58 -7.05
C HIS A 67 -0.85 1.54 -7.35
N GLY A 68 -0.65 2.48 -8.27
CA GLY A 68 -1.63 3.49 -8.68
C GLY A 68 -1.56 4.81 -7.91
N ALA A 69 -0.83 4.91 -6.79
CA ALA A 69 -0.73 6.14 -6.01
C ALA A 69 0.00 7.28 -6.75
N THR A 70 0.85 6.95 -7.73
CA THR A 70 1.61 7.92 -8.53
C THR A 70 0.91 8.16 -9.87
N LEU A 71 -0.39 8.50 -9.84
CA LEU A 71 -1.23 8.62 -11.03
C LEU A 71 -0.68 9.61 -12.07
N LEU A 72 -0.12 10.73 -11.63
CA LEU A 72 0.40 11.80 -12.50
C LEU A 72 1.83 11.59 -12.99
N GLY A 73 2.44 10.43 -12.72
CA GLY A 73 3.87 10.25 -12.94
C GLY A 73 4.72 10.64 -11.73
N HIS A 74 6.01 10.33 -11.80
CA HIS A 74 7.00 10.66 -10.80
C HIS A 74 7.43 12.13 -10.92
N ALA A 75 7.50 12.83 -9.78
CA ALA A 75 7.88 14.24 -9.68
C ALA A 75 7.14 15.18 -10.66
N PRO A 76 5.79 15.17 -10.69
CA PRO A 76 5.02 16.07 -11.55
C PRO A 76 5.17 17.51 -11.04
N GLU A 77 5.26 18.47 -11.97
CA GLU A 77 5.59 19.85 -11.63
C GLU A 77 4.54 20.51 -10.72
N CYS A 78 3.25 20.16 -10.88
CA CYS A 78 2.18 20.65 -10.00
C CYS A 78 2.38 20.28 -8.52
N LEU A 79 3.03 19.15 -8.21
CA LEU A 79 3.33 18.78 -6.82
C LEU A 79 4.56 19.51 -6.29
N ARG A 80 5.50 19.92 -7.15
CA ARG A 80 6.67 20.70 -6.72
C ARG A 80 6.23 22.02 -6.08
N GLU A 81 5.35 22.75 -6.76
CA GLU A 81 4.80 24.02 -6.27
C GLU A 81 4.05 23.82 -4.95
N ALA A 82 3.17 22.81 -4.88
CA ALA A 82 2.43 22.48 -3.66
C ALA A 82 3.35 22.14 -2.47
N PHE A 83 4.45 21.41 -2.70
CA PHE A 83 5.42 21.11 -1.65
C PHE A 83 6.20 22.35 -1.19
N GLN A 84 6.52 23.28 -2.09
CA GLN A 84 7.18 24.54 -1.70
C GLN A 84 6.26 25.37 -0.79
N THR A 85 4.99 25.52 -1.16
CA THR A 85 4.00 26.19 -0.30
C THR A 85 3.84 25.48 1.05
N SER A 86 3.77 24.15 1.07
CA SER A 86 3.70 23.38 2.31
C SER A 86 4.95 23.58 3.19
N TRP A 87 6.13 23.68 2.58
CA TRP A 87 7.38 23.95 3.31
C TRP A 87 7.37 25.31 4.00
N GLU A 88 6.84 26.34 3.32
CA GLU A 88 6.70 27.69 3.88
C GLU A 88 5.69 27.77 5.02
N HIS A 89 4.65 26.93 5.00
CA HIS A 89 3.61 26.88 6.04
C HIS A 89 3.91 25.92 7.20
N GLY A 90 5.00 25.14 7.09
CA GLY A 90 5.33 24.06 8.02
C GLY A 90 4.70 22.73 7.58
N VAL A 91 5.57 21.74 7.32
CA VAL A 91 5.19 20.44 6.72
C VAL A 91 4.34 19.56 7.64
N LEU A 92 4.50 19.69 8.96
CA LEU A 92 3.79 18.86 9.92
C LEU A 92 3.56 19.65 11.21
N CYS A 93 2.30 19.85 11.56
CA CYS A 93 1.91 20.29 12.89
C CYS A 93 0.65 19.53 13.31
N SER A 94 0.39 19.44 14.61
CA SER A 94 -0.77 18.72 15.14
C SER A 94 -2.10 19.49 15.02
N MET A 95 -2.16 20.46 14.10
CA MET A 95 -3.28 21.36 13.89
C MET A 95 -3.76 21.30 12.44
N ASP A 96 -5.06 21.46 12.24
CA ASP A 96 -5.63 21.57 10.90
C ASP A 96 -5.24 22.90 10.24
N THR A 97 -5.19 22.87 8.91
CA THR A 97 -4.93 24.04 8.05
C THR A 97 -6.13 24.27 7.12
N PRO A 98 -6.29 25.47 6.52
CA PRO A 98 -7.35 25.71 5.54
C PRO A 98 -7.38 24.69 4.39
N PHE A 99 -6.22 24.20 3.97
CA PHE A 99 -6.10 23.17 2.93
C PHE A 99 -6.84 21.87 3.26
N HIS A 100 -6.99 21.52 4.54
CA HIS A 100 -7.77 20.35 4.94
C HIS A 100 -9.26 20.54 4.64
N VAL A 101 -9.78 21.76 4.81
CA VAL A 101 -11.18 22.08 4.51
C VAL A 101 -11.39 22.12 3.00
N ASP A 102 -10.51 22.82 2.27
CA ASP A 102 -10.60 22.94 0.81
C ASP A 102 -10.60 21.57 0.13
N LEU A 103 -9.65 20.69 0.51
CA LEU A 103 -9.58 19.33 -0.02
C LEU A 103 -10.81 18.49 0.36
N ALA A 104 -11.37 18.70 1.56
CA ALA A 104 -12.56 17.97 1.99
C ALA A 104 -13.81 18.36 1.19
N GLU A 105 -13.99 19.64 0.90
CA GLU A 105 -15.09 20.12 0.07
C GLU A 105 -14.96 19.59 -1.36
N GLU A 106 -13.77 19.63 -1.96
CA GLU A 106 -13.53 19.10 -3.30
C GLU A 106 -13.81 17.59 -3.38
N LEU A 107 -13.34 16.81 -2.40
CA LEU A 107 -13.59 15.37 -2.37
C LEU A 107 -15.07 15.01 -2.19
N CYS A 108 -15.82 15.76 -1.37
CA CYS A 108 -17.27 15.58 -1.24
C CYS A 108 -18.02 15.90 -2.56
N GLN A 109 -17.51 16.82 -3.38
CA GLN A 109 -18.07 17.10 -4.70
C GLN A 109 -17.75 15.99 -5.72
N ILE A 110 -16.54 15.42 -5.65
CA ILE A 110 -16.07 14.37 -6.59
C ILE A 110 -16.71 13.01 -6.29
N VAL A 111 -16.88 12.65 -5.01
CA VAL A 111 -17.38 11.33 -4.59
C VAL A 111 -18.87 11.41 -4.25
N PRO A 112 -19.79 10.94 -5.13
CA PRO A 112 -21.21 11.29 -4.99
C PRO A 112 -21.89 10.82 -3.70
N CYS A 113 -21.37 9.78 -3.04
CA CYS A 113 -21.91 9.27 -1.78
C CYS A 113 -21.27 9.90 -0.54
N ALA A 114 -20.26 10.77 -0.70
CA ALA A 114 -19.54 11.36 0.42
C ALA A 114 -20.16 12.71 0.81
N GLU A 115 -20.99 12.71 1.86
CA GLU A 115 -21.48 13.96 2.47
C GLU A 115 -20.43 14.62 3.39
N ARG A 116 -19.58 13.79 4.01
CA ARG A 116 -18.48 14.20 4.90
C ARG A 116 -17.32 13.24 4.75
N ILE A 117 -16.10 13.74 4.98
CA ILE A 117 -14.89 12.92 4.94
C ILE A 117 -14.02 13.08 6.19
N ARG A 118 -13.05 12.18 6.34
CA ARG A 118 -11.98 12.22 7.34
C ARG A 118 -10.70 11.71 6.71
N PHE A 119 -9.60 12.46 6.83
CA PHE A 119 -8.29 12.02 6.37
C PHE A 119 -7.64 11.02 7.34
N THR A 120 -6.83 10.13 6.77
CA THR A 120 -5.97 9.17 7.47
C THR A 120 -4.64 9.09 6.73
N ASN A 121 -3.64 8.44 7.30
CA ASN A 121 -2.30 8.37 6.69
C ASN A 121 -2.13 7.20 5.73
N SER A 122 -3.10 6.28 5.68
CA SER A 122 -3.03 5.12 4.78
C SER A 122 -4.39 4.54 4.46
N GLY A 123 -4.48 3.79 3.35
CA GLY A 123 -5.67 3.00 3.04
C GLY A 123 -6.02 1.96 4.11
N SER A 124 -5.04 1.44 4.85
CA SER A 124 -5.28 0.50 5.96
C SER A 124 -5.94 1.18 7.15
N GLU A 125 -5.58 2.43 7.45
CA GLU A 125 -6.25 3.23 8.49
C GLU A 125 -7.67 3.61 8.04
N ALA A 126 -7.84 3.99 6.77
CA ALA A 126 -9.14 4.31 6.21
C ALA A 126 -10.15 3.16 6.35
N THR A 127 -9.76 1.94 5.93
CA THR A 127 -10.63 0.76 6.04
C THR A 127 -10.86 0.34 7.50
N LEU A 128 -9.85 0.47 8.37
CA LEU A 128 -10.00 0.22 9.81
C LEU A 128 -11.05 1.15 10.44
N HIS A 129 -10.95 2.46 10.17
CA HIS A 129 -11.89 3.45 10.70
C HIS A 129 -13.30 3.29 10.11
N ALA A 130 -13.41 3.02 8.81
CA ALA A 130 -14.70 2.76 8.17
C ALA A 130 -15.43 1.57 8.82
N LEU A 131 -14.74 0.45 9.02
CA LEU A 131 -15.33 -0.73 9.66
C LEU A 131 -15.74 -0.46 11.12
N ARG A 132 -14.93 0.29 11.89
CA ARG A 132 -15.30 0.71 13.25
C ARG A 132 -16.54 1.60 13.25
N LEU A 133 -16.66 2.52 12.31
CA LEU A 133 -17.84 3.37 12.16
C LEU A 133 -19.07 2.55 11.83
N CYS A 134 -18.99 1.60 10.89
CA CYS A 134 -20.10 0.71 10.54
C CYS A 134 -20.57 -0.11 11.74
N ARG A 135 -19.65 -0.63 12.56
CA ARG A 135 -20.00 -1.34 13.80
C ARG A 135 -20.69 -0.42 14.80
N ALA A 136 -20.12 0.75 15.07
CA ALA A 136 -20.68 1.73 16.01
C ALA A 136 -22.09 2.17 15.59
N ALA A 137 -22.32 2.38 14.29
CA ALA A 137 -23.61 2.80 13.76
C ALA A 137 -24.66 1.68 13.76
N SER A 138 -24.26 0.43 13.50
CA SER A 138 -25.18 -0.70 13.37
C SER A 138 -25.38 -1.52 14.66
N GLY A 139 -24.46 -1.43 15.62
CA GLY A 139 -24.40 -2.31 16.79
C GLY A 139 -24.06 -3.77 16.46
N ARG A 140 -23.52 -4.05 15.26
CA ARG A 140 -23.22 -5.41 14.78
C ARG A 140 -21.72 -5.65 14.73
N ASP A 141 -21.29 -6.85 15.10
CA ASP A 141 -19.87 -7.19 15.17
C ASP A 141 -19.31 -7.79 13.87
N LYS A 142 -20.13 -8.53 13.12
CA LYS A 142 -19.67 -9.29 11.96
C LYS A 142 -19.52 -8.42 10.71
N ILE A 143 -18.51 -8.73 9.91
CA ILE A 143 -18.19 -8.08 8.64
C ILE A 143 -18.30 -9.11 7.52
N ILE A 144 -19.01 -8.78 6.44
CA ILE A 144 -19.01 -9.56 5.20
C ILE A 144 -17.91 -9.01 4.31
N ARG A 145 -17.13 -9.90 3.69
CA ARG A 145 -16.12 -9.52 2.70
C ARG A 145 -15.98 -10.57 1.61
N PHE A 146 -15.49 -10.13 0.45
CA PHE A 146 -15.04 -11.04 -0.58
C PHE A 146 -13.66 -11.59 -0.23
N PHE A 147 -13.48 -12.90 -0.34
CA PHE A 147 -12.16 -13.49 -0.17
C PHE A 147 -11.30 -13.28 -1.43
N GLY A 148 -9.98 -13.21 -1.29
CA GLY A 148 -9.07 -12.83 -2.39
C GLY A 148 -8.83 -11.33 -2.54
N HIS A 149 -9.65 -10.48 -1.91
CA HIS A 149 -9.51 -9.02 -2.02
C HIS A 149 -8.53 -8.46 -0.99
N PHE A 150 -7.83 -7.36 -1.31
CA PHE A 150 -6.93 -6.68 -0.39
C PHE A 150 -7.54 -5.37 0.12
N HIS A 151 -7.59 -5.19 1.45
CA HIS A 151 -8.17 -4.00 2.10
C HIS A 151 -7.31 -3.45 3.24
N GLY A 152 -6.01 -3.74 3.21
CA GLY A 152 -5.04 -3.28 4.21
C GLY A 152 -4.55 -4.37 5.16
N TYR A 153 -3.70 -3.96 6.11
CA TYR A 153 -2.93 -4.86 6.97
C TYR A 153 -3.44 -4.97 8.41
N HIS A 154 -4.71 -4.60 8.66
CA HIS A 154 -5.30 -4.67 10.00
C HIS A 154 -6.14 -5.95 10.17
N GLU A 155 -6.44 -6.32 11.40
CA GLU A 155 -6.90 -7.67 11.76
C GLU A 155 -8.28 -8.03 11.17
N PHE A 156 -9.12 -7.04 10.87
CA PHE A 156 -10.42 -7.28 10.23
C PHE A 156 -10.33 -7.53 8.72
N THR A 157 -9.23 -7.13 8.08
CA THR A 157 -9.05 -7.22 6.62
C THR A 157 -7.87 -8.10 6.21
N TYR A 158 -7.09 -8.59 7.16
CA TYR A 158 -5.98 -9.52 6.93
C TYR A 158 -6.37 -10.99 7.28
N ILE A 159 -7.63 -11.32 6.99
CA ILE A 159 -8.26 -12.64 7.09
C ILE A 159 -9.02 -12.86 5.79
N ALA A 160 -8.85 -14.03 5.17
CA ALA A 160 -9.47 -14.39 3.90
C ALA A 160 -9.07 -13.49 2.69
N GLY A 161 -7.98 -12.72 2.75
CA GLY A 161 -7.40 -12.06 1.57
C GLY A 161 -6.68 -13.09 0.71
N HIS A 162 -5.36 -13.21 0.85
CA HIS A 162 -4.56 -14.15 0.06
C HIS A 162 -4.43 -15.52 0.73
N PRO A 163 -4.74 -16.62 0.02
CA PRO A 163 -4.47 -17.95 0.56
C PRO A 163 -2.97 -18.16 0.76
N PRO A 164 -2.55 -19.09 1.64
CA PRO A 164 -1.16 -19.50 1.76
C PRO A 164 -0.58 -19.85 0.39
N ALA A 165 0.68 -19.45 0.13
CA ALA A 165 1.28 -19.58 -1.20
C ALA A 165 1.39 -21.05 -1.69
N ASP A 166 1.44 -21.99 -0.76
CA ASP A 166 1.45 -23.44 -0.97
C ASP A 166 0.04 -24.06 -1.05
N GLN A 167 -1.01 -23.28 -0.80
CA GLN A 167 -2.40 -23.74 -0.72
C GLN A 167 -3.34 -22.78 -1.47
N LEU A 168 -3.04 -22.51 -2.74
CA LEU A 168 -3.82 -21.55 -3.55
C LEU A 168 -5.31 -21.89 -3.67
N ASP A 169 -5.67 -23.16 -3.52
CA ASP A 169 -7.07 -23.65 -3.53
C ASP A 169 -7.74 -23.63 -2.15
N ALA A 170 -7.03 -23.22 -1.09
CA ALA A 170 -7.58 -23.15 0.25
C ALA A 170 -8.80 -22.23 0.30
N ARG A 171 -9.84 -22.69 0.98
CA ARG A 171 -11.05 -21.89 1.21
C ARG A 171 -10.98 -21.22 2.59
N PRO A 172 -11.49 -19.99 2.72
CA PRO A 172 -11.43 -19.23 3.95
C PRO A 172 -12.34 -19.82 5.05
N PRO A 173 -12.19 -19.41 6.32
CA PRO A 173 -11.26 -18.37 6.78
C PRO A 173 -9.84 -18.92 6.97
N TYR A 174 -8.87 -18.24 6.38
CA TYR A 174 -7.45 -18.38 6.71
C TYR A 174 -6.91 -17.03 7.16
N ARG A 175 -6.01 -17.03 8.14
CA ARG A 175 -5.32 -15.83 8.61
C ARG A 175 -4.08 -15.59 7.75
N GLU A 176 -3.88 -14.35 7.32
CA GLU A 176 -2.71 -13.99 6.50
C GLU A 176 -1.47 -13.66 7.34
N SER A 177 -1.64 -13.52 8.66
CA SER A 177 -0.54 -13.32 9.61
C SER A 177 -0.73 -14.21 10.83
N ALA A 178 0.37 -14.86 11.25
CA ALA A 178 0.41 -15.72 12.43
C ALA A 178 0.07 -14.99 13.73
N GLY A 179 0.25 -13.66 13.77
CA GLY A 179 -0.01 -12.82 14.94
C GLY A 179 -1.49 -12.47 15.19
N ILE A 180 -2.39 -12.77 14.26
CA ILE A 180 -3.83 -12.48 14.39
C ILE A 180 -4.47 -13.58 15.23
N PRO A 181 -5.18 -13.29 16.35
CA PRO A 181 -5.86 -14.32 17.13
C PRO A 181 -6.92 -15.08 16.31
N GLU A 182 -7.10 -16.36 16.58
CA GLU A 182 -8.09 -17.20 15.87
C GLU A 182 -9.51 -16.65 16.01
N SER A 183 -9.86 -16.12 17.21
CA SER A 183 -11.16 -15.53 17.49
C SER A 183 -11.51 -14.34 16.59
N MET A 184 -10.53 -13.67 15.97
CA MET A 184 -10.81 -12.59 15.02
C MET A 184 -11.50 -13.11 13.76
N ALA A 185 -11.27 -14.37 13.36
CA ALA A 185 -11.91 -14.97 12.20
C ALA A 185 -13.43 -15.14 12.40
N GLU A 186 -13.89 -15.29 13.65
CA GLU A 186 -15.33 -15.41 13.98
C GLU A 186 -16.13 -14.15 13.63
N LEU A 187 -15.44 -13.01 13.51
CA LEU A 187 -16.02 -11.73 13.13
C LEU A 187 -16.13 -11.53 11.61
N ILE A 188 -15.54 -12.43 10.81
CA ILE A 188 -15.40 -12.27 9.37
C ILE A 188 -16.22 -13.36 8.66
N ILE A 189 -17.14 -12.92 7.79
CA ILE A 189 -17.92 -13.79 6.91
C ILE A 189 -17.35 -13.64 5.50
N PRO A 190 -16.48 -14.56 5.05
CA PRO A 190 -15.96 -14.55 3.70
C PRO A 190 -17.02 -15.07 2.72
N VAL A 191 -17.17 -14.39 1.58
CA VAL A 191 -18.06 -14.79 0.49
C VAL A 191 -17.31 -14.77 -0.85
N GLU A 192 -17.84 -15.50 -1.83
CA GLU A 192 -17.32 -15.51 -3.20
C GLU A 192 -17.62 -14.18 -3.90
N TYR A 193 -16.67 -13.71 -4.70
CA TYR A 193 -16.86 -12.55 -5.56
C TYR A 193 -17.38 -13.01 -6.93
N ASN A 194 -18.52 -12.45 -7.34
CA ASN A 194 -19.29 -12.82 -8.54
C ASN A 194 -19.60 -14.32 -8.64
#